data_AF-A0A2M9L238-F1
#
_entry.id   AF-A0A2M9L238-F1
#
_cell.length_a   1.000
_cell.length_b   1.000
_cell.length_c   1.000
_cell.angle_alpha   90.00
_cell.angle_beta   90.00
_cell.angle_gamma   90.00
#
_symmetry.space_group_name_H-M   'P 1'
#
loop_
_entity.id
_entity.type
_entity.pdbx_description
1 polymer ?
#
loop_
_entity_poly.entity_id
_entity_poly.type
_entity_poly.pdbx_seq_one_letter_code
_entity_poly.pdbx_strand_id
1 'polypeptide(L)' 'MICGLSGELAIPAQQVVELLRALPKEWQEWADRDDNRLDPVTTAVLADLVRQLADQIDLACIEIASTA' A
#
# COMPACT_ATOMS: atom_id res chain seq x y z
N MET A 1 -19.93 -2.23 5.89
CA MET A 1 -19.25 -3.46 6.36
C MET A 1 -19.63 -4.55 5.38
N ILE A 2 -18.71 -4.98 4.52
CA ILE A 2 -18.95 -6.05 3.56
C ILE A 2 -18.20 -7.27 4.09
N CYS A 3 -18.92 -8.33 4.44
CA CYS A 3 -18.34 -9.56 4.95
C CYS A 3 -17.59 -10.29 3.83
N GLY A 4 -16.40 -10.83 4.12
CA GLY A 4 -15.71 -11.71 3.19
C GLY A 4 -16.45 -13.04 3.02
N LEU A 5 -16.27 -13.70 1.87
CA LEU A 5 -16.82 -15.03 1.57
C LEU A 5 -16.48 -16.11 2.62
N SER A 6 -15.46 -15.87 3.45
CA SER A 6 -14.97 -16.77 4.51
C SER A 6 -15.52 -16.47 5.91
N GLY A 7 -16.35 -15.43 6.07
CA GLY A 7 -16.86 -15.00 7.39
C GLY A 7 -15.88 -14.21 8.25
N GLU A 8 -14.65 -13.97 7.76
CA GLU A 8 -13.70 -13.04 8.40
C GLU A 8 -14.00 -11.59 7.99
N LEU A 9 -13.60 -10.64 8.87
CA LEU A 9 -13.57 -9.22 8.57
C LEU A 9 -12.60 -8.96 7.41
N ALA A 10 -13.13 -9.00 6.19
CA ALA A 10 -12.39 -8.58 5.01
C ALA A 10 -12.23 -7.07 5.09
N ILE A 11 -11.00 -6.60 5.35
CA ILE A 11 -10.65 -5.23 5.05
C ILE A 11 -10.83 -5.06 3.54
N PRO A 12 -11.63 -4.09 3.07
CA PRO A 12 -11.76 -3.82 1.64
C PRO A 12 -10.38 -3.63 1.04
N ALA A 13 -10.12 -4.24 -0.12
CA ALA A 13 -8.83 -4.09 -0.80
C ALA A 13 -8.48 -2.61 -1.02
N GLN A 14 -9.48 -1.76 -1.26
CA GLN A 14 -9.33 -0.30 -1.31
C GLN A 14 -8.65 0.28 -0.05
N GLN A 15 -9.07 -0.16 1.16
CA GLN A 15 -8.47 0.30 2.41
C GLN A 15 -7.03 -0.23 2.57
N VAL A 16 -6.74 -1.45 2.10
CA VAL A 16 -5.37 -1.98 2.09
C VAL A 16 -4.48 -1.16 1.14
N VAL A 17 -4.98 -0.81 -0.04
CA VAL A 17 -4.27 0.02 -1.03
C VAL A 17 -4.01 1.43 -0.47
N GLU A 18 -4.96 2.04 0.22
CA GLU A 18 -4.78 3.34 0.87
C GLU A 18 -3.70 3.29 1.96
N LEU A 19 -3.69 2.24 2.80
CA LEU A 19 -2.66 2.04 3.82
C LEU A 19 -1.28 1.85 3.20
N LEU A 20 -1.18 1.01 2.17
CA LEU A 20 0.07 0.80 1.43
C LEU A 20 0.56 2.09 0.77
N ARG A 21 -0.33 2.92 0.23
CA ARG A 21 0.04 4.23 -0.36
C ARG A 21 0.47 5.28 0.66
N ALA A 22 0.05 5.15 1.92
CA ALA A 22 0.44 6.06 3.01
C ALA A 22 1.86 5.80 3.54
N LEU A 23 2.29 4.54 3.60
CA LEU A 23 3.60 4.14 4.13
C LEU A 23 4.80 4.82 3.43
N PRO A 24 4.87 4.90 2.08
CA PRO A 24 5.92 5.64 1.38
C PRO A 24 6.05 7.09 1.81
N LYS A 25 4.93 7.75 2.12
CA LYS A 25 4.90 9.16 2.51
C LYS A 25 5.50 9.33 3.91
N GLU A 26 5.12 8.48 4.85
CA GLU A 26 5.65 8.51 6.22
C GLU A 26 7.15 8.19 6.25
N TRP A 27 7.61 7.23 5.44
CA TRP A 27 9.02 6.88 5.36
C TRP A 27 9.87 8.01 4.78
N GLN A 28 9.35 8.72 3.78
CA GLN A 28 10.03 9.88 3.21
C GLN A 28 10.14 11.02 4.24
N GLU A 29 9.07 11.28 4.98
CA GLU A 29 9.08 12.24 6.11
C GLU A 29 10.06 11.84 7.24
N TRP A 30 10.34 10.54 7.41
CA TRP A 30 11.32 10.06 8.37
C TRP A 30 12.75 10.12 7.83
N ALA A 31 12.98 9.81 6.56
CA ALA A 31 14.29 9.91 5.93
C ALA A 31 14.78 11.36 5.81
N ASP A 32 13.87 12.32 5.70
CA ASP A 32 14.19 13.76 5.68
C ASP A 32 14.55 14.32 7.07
N ARG A 33 14.35 13.56 8.16
CA ARG A 33 14.78 13.96 9.51
C ARG A 33 16.25 13.59 9.70
N ASP A 34 17.08 14.59 10.01
CA ASP A 34 18.54 14.50 10.25
C ASP A 34 18.96 13.40 11.26
N ASP A 35 18.05 12.98 12.15
CA ASP A 35 18.28 11.99 13.21
C ASP A 35 18.12 10.53 12.72
N ASN A 36 17.46 10.31 11.58
CA ASN A 36 17.26 8.96 11.04
C ASN A 36 18.38 8.65 10.04
N ARG A 37 19.27 7.72 10.41
CA ARG A 37 20.31 7.13 9.53
C ARG A 37 19.74 6.28 8.39
N LEU A 38 18.53 6.57 7.93
CA LEU A 38 17.92 5.91 6.79
C LEU A 38 18.61 6.38 5.53
N ASP A 39 19.16 5.44 4.76
CA ASP A 39 19.69 5.75 3.45
C ASP A 39 18.53 6.20 2.53
N PRO A 40 18.58 7.44 1.99
CA PRO A 40 17.47 8.00 1.23
C PRO A 40 17.21 7.24 -0.07
N VAL A 41 18.25 6.65 -0.68
CA VAL A 41 18.12 5.85 -1.90
C VAL A 41 17.36 4.56 -1.61
N THR A 42 17.74 3.84 -0.55
CA THR A 42 17.08 2.61 -0.11
C THR A 42 15.61 2.89 0.26
N THR A 43 15.35 4.00 0.96
CA THR A 43 13.99 4.41 1.34
C THR A 43 13.13 4.71 0.11
N ALA A 44 13.69 5.40 -0.89
CA ALA A 44 12.99 5.68 -2.15
C ALA A 44 12.66 4.39 -2.93
N VAL A 45 13.59 3.42 -2.99
CA VAL A 45 13.35 2.13 -3.66
C VAL A 45 12.24 1.35 -2.96
N LEU A 46 12.25 1.29 -1.63
CA LEU A 46 11.20 0.61 -0.86
C LEU A 46 9.84 1.29 -1.02
N ALA A 47 9.83 2.64 -0.98
CA ALA A 47 8.63 3.43 -1.24
C ALA A 47 8.02 3.13 -2.62
N ASP A 48 8.87 2.99 -3.65
CA ASP A 48 8.43 2.67 -5.00
C ASP A 48 7.83 1.26 -5.11
N LEU A 49 8.49 0.26 -4.52
CA LEU A 49 7.99 -1.12 -4.48
C LEU A 49 6.63 -1.23 -3.78
N VAL A 50 6.44 -0.53 -2.67
CA VAL A 50 5.15 -0.52 -1.95
C VAL A 50 4.06 0.16 -2.77
N ARG A 51 4.39 1.23 -3.52
CA ARG A 51 3.45 1.85 -4.48
C ARG A 51 3.03 0.87 -5.57
N GLN A 52 4.01 0.21 -6.19
CA GLN A 52 3.75 -0.79 -7.23
C GLN A 52 2.90 -1.95 -6.71
N LEU A 53 3.10 -2.38 -5.46
CA LEU A 53 2.27 -3.41 -4.84
C LEU A 53 0.82 -2.93 -4.66
N ALA A 54 0.63 -1.70 -4.17
CA ALA A 54 -0.70 -1.11 -4.02
C ALA A 54 -1.44 -1.02 -5.37
N ASP A 55 -0.74 -0.61 -6.43
CA ASP A 55 -1.32 -0.50 -7.78
C ASP A 55 -1.68 -1.87 -8.39
N GLN A 56 -0.89 -2.91 -8.13
CA GLN A 56 -1.20 -4.28 -8.55
C GLN A 56 -2.44 -4.83 -7.86
N ILE A 57 -2.60 -4.54 -6.55
CA ILE A 57 -3.81 -4.93 -5.81
C ILE A 57 -5.04 -4.20 -6.36
N ASP A 58 -4.92 -2.90 -6.61
CA ASP A 58 -5.98 -2.06 -7.17
C ASP A 58 -6.43 -2.60 -8.55
N LEU A 59 -5.47 -2.89 -9.44
CA LEU A 59 -5.74 -3.47 -10.76
C LEU A 59 -6.42 -4.84 -10.66
N ALA A 60 -5.89 -5.75 -9.84
CA ALA A 60 -6.49 -7.07 -9.66
C ALA A 60 -7.93 -6.99 -9.13
N CYS A 61 -8.23 -6.02 -8.25
CA CYS A 61 -9.59 -5.80 -7.76
C CYS A 61 -10.53 -5.29 -8.85
N ILE A 62 -10.07 -4.38 -9.71
CA ILE A 62 -10.83 -3.89 -10.86
C ILE A 62 -11.13 -5.03 -11.83
N GLU A 63 -10.13 -5.87 -12.14
CA GLU A 63 -10.29 -7.02 -13.05
C GLU A 63 -11.35 -8.01 -12.54
N ILE A 64 -11.32 -8.34 -11.24
CA ILE A 64 -12.31 -9.21 -10.60
C ILE A 64 -13.72 -8.59 -10.66
N ALA A 65 -13.85 -7.29 -10.36
CA ALA A 65 -15.14 -6.60 -10.40
C ALA A 65 -15.70 -6.47 -11.82
N SER A 66 -14.84 -6.36 -12.84
CA SER A 66 -15.23 -6.25 -14.24
C SER A 66 -15.57 -7.60 -14.90
N THR A 67 -15.18 -8.72 -14.30
CA THR A 67 -15.49 -10.07 -14.78
C THR A 67 -16.68 -10.73 -14.05
N ALA A 68 -17.25 -10.04 -13.05
CA ALA A 68 -18.39 -10.48 -12.25
C ALA A 68 -19.75 -10.09 -12.82
#